data_AF-A0A960BG83-F1
#
_entry.id   AF-A0A960BG83-F1
#
_cell.length_a   1.000
_cell.length_b   1.000
_cell.length_c   1.000
_cell.angle_alpha   90.00
_cell.angle_beta   90.00
_cell.angle_gamma   90.00
#
_symmetry.space_group_name_H-M   'P 1'
#
loop_
_entity.id
_entity.type
_entity.pdbx_description
1 polymer ?
#
loop_
_entity_poly.entity_id
_entity_poly.type
_entity_poly.pdbx_seq_one_letter_code
_entity_poly.pdbx_strand_id
1 'polypeptide(L)'
;MIRYILQRRWLAWHLLWLAAVALCVWLGIWQFRAATAPHPPGADTQVWRNYAYALNWVVFALVAVWFWWRFMRDQRASERGTEQPPTPSPPAAPAGQRFDPFAEPDPPSASGLGAG
;
A
#
# COMPACT_ATOMS: atom_id res chain seq x y z
N MET A 1 -6.19 -15.37 21.55
CA MET A 1 -7.13 -15.78 20.47
C MET A 1 -7.79 -14.60 19.71
N ILE A 2 -7.53 -13.34 20.06
CA ILE A 2 -8.14 -12.14 19.42
C ILE A 2 -7.35 -11.61 18.19
N ARG A 3 -6.08 -12.02 18.01
CA ARG A 3 -5.30 -11.85 16.75
C ARG A 3 -5.95 -12.55 15.53
N TYR A 4 -6.91 -13.45 15.76
CA TYR A 4 -7.67 -14.17 14.73
C TYR A 4 -8.82 -13.35 14.11
N ILE A 5 -9.12 -12.16 14.66
CA ILE A 5 -10.23 -11.29 14.23
C ILE A 5 -9.72 -9.93 13.72
N LEU A 6 -8.52 -9.48 14.12
CA LEU A 6 -7.95 -8.20 13.65
C LEU A 6 -7.53 -8.18 12.16
N GLN A 7 -7.60 -9.29 11.43
CA GLN A 7 -7.53 -9.33 9.96
C GLN A 7 -8.82 -9.84 9.27
N ARG A 8 -9.92 -10.08 10.01
CA ARG A 8 -11.18 -10.64 9.46
C ARG A 8 -11.75 -9.84 8.28
N ARG A 9 -11.55 -8.51 8.33
CA ARG A 9 -11.94 -7.55 7.28
C ARG A 9 -11.06 -7.61 6.03
N TRP A 10 -9.79 -7.98 6.17
CA TRP A 10 -8.89 -8.14 5.03
C TRP A 10 -8.97 -9.55 4.42
N LEU A 11 -9.31 -10.55 5.24
CA LEU A 11 -9.56 -11.93 4.80
C LEU A 11 -10.73 -12.03 3.82
N ALA A 12 -11.81 -11.26 4.03
CA ALA A 12 -12.88 -11.16 3.06
C ALA A 12 -12.38 -10.63 1.71
N TRP A 13 -11.44 -9.67 1.74
CA TRP A 13 -10.83 -9.13 0.53
C TRP A 13 -9.92 -10.15 -0.16
N HIS A 14 -9.16 -10.95 0.61
CA HIS A 14 -8.39 -12.07 0.08
C HIS A 14 -9.25 -13.14 -0.56
N LEU A 15 -10.33 -13.52 0.12
CA LEU A 15 -11.26 -14.53 -0.38
C LEU A 15 -11.92 -14.06 -1.67
N LEU A 16 -12.30 -12.78 -1.76
CA LEU A 16 -12.84 -12.23 -2.99
C LEU A 16 -11.77 -12.16 -4.09
N TRP A 17 -10.54 -11.78 -3.77
CA TRP A 17 -9.44 -11.78 -4.73
C TRP A 17 -9.13 -13.20 -5.25
N LEU A 18 -9.06 -14.19 -4.36
CA LEU A 18 -8.91 -15.61 -4.71
C LEU A 18 -10.10 -16.10 -5.54
N ALA A 19 -11.32 -15.70 -5.20
CA ALA A 19 -12.51 -16.01 -5.98
C ALA A 19 -12.45 -15.38 -7.38
N ALA A 20 -11.95 -14.15 -7.51
CA ALA A 20 -11.78 -13.50 -8.81
C ALA A 20 -10.71 -14.20 -9.68
N VAL A 21 -9.60 -14.63 -9.09
CA VAL A 21 -8.59 -15.45 -9.80
C VAL A 21 -9.16 -16.81 -10.19
N ALA A 22 -9.85 -17.49 -9.27
CA ALA A 22 -10.50 -18.76 -9.55
C ALA A 22 -11.54 -18.61 -10.67
N LEU A 23 -12.31 -17.52 -10.66
CA LEU A 23 -13.26 -17.20 -11.72
C LEU A 23 -12.56 -16.98 -13.07
N CYS A 24 -11.46 -16.21 -13.10
CA CYS A 24 -10.69 -16.02 -14.34
C CYS A 24 -10.15 -17.34 -14.88
N VAL A 25 -9.55 -18.17 -14.03
CA VAL A 25 -9.03 -19.49 -14.44
C VAL A 25 -10.17 -20.39 -14.93
N TRP A 26 -11.30 -20.39 -14.23
CA TRP A 26 -12.49 -21.15 -14.63
C TRP A 26 -13.04 -20.70 -15.98
N LEU A 27 -13.16 -19.38 -16.21
CA LEU A 27 -13.56 -18.81 -17.50
C LEU A 27 -12.54 -19.14 -18.61
N GLY A 28 -11.24 -19.09 -18.32
CA GLY A 28 -10.19 -19.47 -19.27
C GLY A 28 -10.29 -20.94 -19.69
N ILE A 29 -10.46 -21.85 -18.72
CA ILE A 29 -10.66 -23.28 -18.99
C ILE A 29 -11.97 -23.52 -19.75
N TRP A 30 -13.04 -22.81 -19.39
CA TRP A 30 -14.32 -22.91 -20.09
C TRP A 30 -14.19 -22.48 -21.55
N GLN A 31 -13.51 -21.37 -21.83
CA GLN A 31 -13.26 -20.89 -23.18
C GLN A 31 -12.39 -21.85 -24.00
N PHE A 32 -11.36 -22.42 -23.37
CA PHE A 32 -10.54 -23.44 -24.02
C PHE A 32 -11.37 -24.67 -24.41
N ARG A 33 -12.21 -25.16 -23.49
CA ARG A 33 -13.14 -26.26 -23.75
C ARG A 33 -14.12 -25.93 -24.87
N ALA A 34 -14.66 -24.71 -24.88
CA ALA A 34 -15.55 -24.23 -25.93
C ALA A 34 -14.84 -24.17 -27.29
N ALA A 35 -13.56 -23.78 -27.33
CA ALA A 35 -12.76 -23.80 -28.56
C ALA A 35 -12.55 -25.22 -29.10
N THR A 36 -12.36 -26.22 -28.23
CA THR A 36 -12.15 -27.63 -28.61
C THR A 36 -13.43 -28.44 -28.85
N ALA A 37 -14.60 -27.88 -28.54
CA ALA A 37 -15.88 -28.55 -28.77
C ALA A 37 -16.17 -28.74 -30.27
N PRO A 38 -17.07 -29.65 -30.66
CA PRO A 38 -17.50 -29.78 -32.05
C PRO A 38 -18.13 -28.47 -32.55
N HIS A 39 -17.68 -27.98 -33.71
CA HIS A 39 -18.18 -26.77 -34.34
C HIS A 39 -18.74 -27.05 -35.73
N PRO A 40 -19.75 -26.31 -36.19
CA PRO A 40 -20.23 -26.40 -37.56
C PRO A 40 -19.11 -25.99 -38.56
N PRO A 41 -19.15 -26.52 -39.80
CA PRO A 41 -18.19 -26.14 -40.84
C PRO A 41 -18.18 -24.61 -41.07
N GLY A 42 -16.99 -24.01 -41.17
CA GLY A 42 -16.81 -22.57 -41.40
C GLY A 42 -16.77 -21.70 -40.12
N ALA A 43 -16.76 -22.30 -38.94
CA ALA A 43 -16.68 -21.59 -37.66
C ALA A 43 -15.24 -21.18 -37.23
N ASP A 44 -14.26 -21.23 -38.13
CA ASP A 44 -12.83 -21.06 -37.80
C ASP A 44 -12.53 -19.75 -37.04
N THR A 45 -13.13 -18.64 -37.47
CA THR A 45 -13.01 -17.33 -36.81
C THR A 45 -13.55 -17.36 -35.37
N GLN A 46 -14.61 -18.12 -35.11
CA GLN A 46 -15.19 -18.26 -33.77
C GLN A 46 -14.27 -19.08 -32.86
N VAL A 47 -13.72 -20.19 -33.38
CA VAL A 47 -12.77 -21.05 -32.67
C VAL A 47 -11.53 -20.26 -32.26
N TRP A 48 -10.96 -19.50 -33.20
CA TRP A 48 -9.74 -18.73 -32.93
C TRP A 48 -9.97 -17.58 -31.95
N ARG A 49 -11.14 -16.92 -32.01
CA ARG A 49 -11.58 -15.98 -30.97
C ARG A 49 -11.64 -16.64 -29.58
N ASN A 50 -12.22 -17.83 -29.46
CA ASN A 50 -12.29 -18.52 -28.16
C ASN A 50 -10.90 -18.87 -27.61
N TYR A 51 -9.95 -19.30 -28.45
CA TYR A 51 -8.56 -19.49 -28.04
C TYR A 51 -7.90 -18.20 -27.55
N ALA A 52 -8.07 -17.11 -28.29
CA ALA A 52 -7.56 -15.80 -27.87
C ALA A 52 -8.17 -15.37 -26.52
N TYR A 53 -9.47 -15.58 -26.32
CA TYR A 53 -10.13 -15.30 -25.04
C TYR A 53 -9.64 -16.19 -23.90
N ALA A 54 -9.46 -17.50 -24.15
CA ALA A 54 -8.92 -18.42 -23.15
C ALA A 54 -7.54 -17.96 -22.68
N LEU A 55 -6.66 -17.57 -23.61
CA LEU A 55 -5.35 -17.02 -23.30
C LEU A 55 -5.48 -15.69 -22.52
N ASN A 56 -6.38 -14.80 -22.94
CA ASN A 56 -6.60 -13.51 -22.30
C ASN A 56 -7.02 -13.65 -20.83
N TRP A 57 -7.93 -14.59 -20.53
CA TRP A 57 -8.33 -14.90 -19.15
C TRP A 57 -7.17 -15.41 -18.29
N VAL A 58 -6.28 -16.25 -18.86
CA VAL A 58 -5.08 -16.72 -18.17
C VAL A 58 -4.11 -15.55 -17.91
N VAL A 59 -3.90 -14.68 -18.89
CA VAL A 59 -3.06 -13.48 -18.71
C VAL A 59 -3.60 -12.59 -17.59
N PHE A 60 -4.91 -12.35 -17.53
CA PHE A 60 -5.51 -11.60 -16.42
C PHE A 60 -5.33 -12.29 -15.06
N ALA A 61 -5.46 -13.61 -14.98
CA ALA A 61 -5.19 -14.34 -13.75
C ALA A 61 -3.73 -14.15 -13.30
N LEU A 62 -2.76 -14.25 -14.22
CA LEU A 62 -1.34 -14.05 -13.93
C LEU A 62 -1.04 -12.63 -13.47
N VAL A 63 -1.55 -11.61 -14.18
CA VAL A 63 -1.37 -10.21 -13.81
C VAL A 63 -2.03 -9.91 -12.47
N ALA A 64 -3.22 -10.44 -12.21
CA ALA A 64 -3.87 -10.30 -10.91
C ALA A 64 -3.01 -10.88 -9.80
N VAL A 65 -2.46 -12.10 -9.98
CA VAL A 65 -1.58 -12.78 -9.00
C VAL A 65 -0.32 -11.98 -8.75
N TRP A 66 0.27 -11.43 -9.82
CA TRP A 66 1.45 -10.57 -9.71
C TRP A 66 1.14 -9.27 -8.96
N PHE A 67 0.03 -8.59 -9.30
CA PHE A 67 -0.39 -7.35 -8.65
C PHE A 67 -0.71 -7.58 -7.17
N TRP A 68 -1.34 -8.71 -6.85
CA TRP A 68 -1.57 -9.16 -5.48
C TRP A 68 -0.26 -9.34 -4.71
N TRP A 69 0.69 -10.08 -5.27
CA TRP A 69 2.00 -10.27 -4.66
C TRP A 69 2.74 -8.94 -4.47
N ARG A 70 2.68 -8.04 -5.45
CA ARG A 70 3.23 -6.68 -5.40
C ARG A 70 2.59 -5.87 -4.27
N PHE A 71 1.25 -5.86 -4.18
CA PHE A 71 0.48 -5.18 -3.13
C PHE A 71 0.82 -5.72 -1.74
N MET A 72 0.87 -7.04 -1.58
CA MET A 72 1.28 -7.70 -0.33
C MET A 72 2.69 -7.34 0.11
N ARG A 73 3.63 -7.13 -0.83
CA ARG A 73 5.00 -6.68 -0.54
C ARG A 73 5.04 -5.21 -0.13
N ASP A 74 4.25 -4.36 -0.78
CA ASP A 74 4.15 -2.93 -0.50
C ASP A 74 3.61 -2.67 0.91
N GLN A 75 2.58 -3.40 1.33
CA GLN A 75 2.00 -3.29 2.67
C GLN A 75 3.02 -3.54 3.80
N ARG A 76 3.97 -4.47 3.59
CA ARG A 76 5.03 -4.78 4.57
C ARG A 76 6.09 -3.67 4.70
N ALA A 77 6.18 -2.76 3.74
CA ALA A 77 7.08 -1.61 3.79
C ALA A 77 6.47 -0.44 4.58
N SER A 78 5.15 -0.24 4.46
CA SER A 78 4.41 0.85 5.14
C SER A 78 4.31 0.67 6.67
N GLU A 79 4.24 -0.58 7.16
CA GLU A 79 4.23 -0.85 8.60
C GLU A 79 5.54 -0.43 9.28
N ARG A 80 6.70 -0.60 8.62
CA ARG A 80 8.01 -0.19 9.16
C ARG A 80 8.20 1.33 9.22
N GLY A 81 7.57 2.07 8.31
CA GLY A 81 7.64 3.55 8.31
C GLY A 81 6.80 4.21 9.40
N THR A 82 5.77 3.51 9.88
CA THR A 82 4.88 4.00 10.96
C THR A 82 5.46 3.72 12.35
N GLU A 83 6.36 2.74 12.44
CA GLU A 83 7.07 2.34 13.66
C GLU A 83 8.46 3.00 13.77
N GLN A 84 8.82 3.92 12.87
CA GLN A 84 9.87 4.90 13.16
C GLN A 84 9.39 5.63 14.42
N PRO A 85 10.04 5.44 15.58
CA PRO A 85 9.71 6.25 16.76
C PRO A 85 9.79 7.70 16.31
N PRO A 86 9.02 8.64 16.89
CA PRO A 86 9.39 10.03 16.75
C PRO A 86 10.87 10.08 17.13
N THR A 87 11.75 10.27 16.14
CA THR A 87 13.08 10.78 16.41
C THR A 87 12.77 11.93 17.32
N PRO A 88 13.18 11.90 18.61
CA PRO A 88 12.87 12.99 19.49
C PRO A 88 13.39 14.20 18.74
N SER A 89 12.48 15.05 18.23
CA SER A 89 12.81 16.43 17.93
C SER A 89 13.55 16.83 19.19
N PRO A 90 14.84 17.19 19.08
CA PRO A 90 15.64 17.54 20.24
C PRO A 90 14.74 18.38 21.13
N PRO A 91 14.46 17.93 22.38
CA PRO A 91 13.39 18.50 23.19
C PRO A 91 13.60 20.00 23.08
N ALA A 92 12.60 20.71 22.53
CA ALA A 92 12.73 22.12 22.18
C ALA A 92 13.51 22.75 23.32
N ALA A 93 14.81 23.00 23.05
CA ALA A 93 15.73 23.36 24.11
C ALA A 93 15.02 24.53 24.80
N PRO A 94 14.85 24.49 26.14
CA PRO A 94 14.05 25.50 26.80
C PRO A 94 14.45 26.82 26.19
N ALA A 95 13.49 27.57 25.66
CA ALA A 95 13.73 28.89 25.11
C ALA A 95 14.21 29.88 26.20
N GLY A 96 14.84 29.37 27.27
CA GLY A 96 15.67 30.07 28.20
C GLY A 96 16.97 30.41 27.50
N GLN A 97 17.10 31.70 27.22
CA GLN A 97 18.36 32.36 26.94
C GLN A 97 19.05 31.80 25.70
N ARG A 98 18.58 32.25 24.53
CA ARG A 98 19.52 32.51 23.45
C ARG A 98 20.54 33.50 24.01
N PHE A 99 21.63 32.96 24.55
CA PHE A 99 22.83 33.70 24.89
C PHE A 99 23.28 34.36 23.59
N ASP A 100 23.03 35.66 23.46
CA ASP A 100 23.56 36.46 22.38
C ASP A 100 24.94 36.93 22.85
N PRO A 101 26.06 36.38 22.32
CA PRO A 101 27.40 36.77 22.74
C PRO A 101 27.70 38.25 22.45
N PHE A 102 26.82 38.89 21.67
CA PHE A 102 26.91 40.28 21.25
C PHE A 102 25.81 41.16 21.86
N ALA A 103 25.03 40.66 22.82
CA ALA A 103 24.18 41.53 23.62
C ALA A 103 25.06 42.44 24.48
N GLU A 104 25.18 43.70 24.06
CA GLU A 104 25.80 44.78 24.81
C GLU A 104 25.17 44.81 26.22
N PRO A 105 25.95 44.74 27.31
CA PRO A 105 25.41 44.89 28.65
C PRO A 105 24.75 46.27 28.79
N ASP A 106 23.51 46.31 29.28
CA ASP A 106 22.79 47.57 29.48
C ASP A 106 23.65 48.55 30.29
N PRO A 107 23.78 49.82 29.86
CA PRO A 107 24.47 50.82 30.65
C PRO A 107 23.80 50.91 32.02
N PRO A 108 24.57 51.03 33.12
CA PRO A 108 24.00 51.07 34.46
C PRO A 108 22.99 52.21 34.52
N SER A 109 21.71 51.84 34.60
CA SER A 109 20.64 52.79 34.84
C SER A 109 20.93 53.45 36.18
N ALA A 110 21.34 54.72 36.14
CA ALA A 110 21.55 55.57 37.30
C ALA A 110 20.20 55.80 37.98
N SER A 111 19.74 54.79 38.73
CA SER A 111 18.44 54.79 39.40
C SER A 111 18.58 53.93 40.65
N GLY A 112 19.28 54.49 41.64
CA GLY A 112 19.54 53.77 42.89
C GLY A 112 20.49 54.48 43.85
N LEU A 113 20.43 55.80 43.98
CA LEU A 113 20.89 56.47 45.20
C LEU A 113 19.88 57.55 45.56
N GLY A 114 18.84 57.13 46.28
CA GLY A 114 18.07 58.02 47.13
C GLY A 114 18.68 58.07 48.53
N ALA A 115 18.38 59.16 49.23
CA ALA A 115 18.54 59.41 50.67
C ALA A 115 19.89 59.97 51.15
N GLY A 116 19.81 61.24 51.59
CA GLY A 116 20.82 62.05 52.27
C GLY A 116 20.31 63.47 52.41
#